data_AF-A0A0F9HJW4-F1
#
_entry.id   AF-A0A0F9HJW4-F1
#
_cell.length_a   1.000
_cell.length_b   1.000
_cell.length_c   1.000
_cell.angle_alpha   90.00
_cell.angle_beta   90.00
_cell.angle_gamma   90.00
#
_symmetry.space_group_name_H-M   'P 1'
#
loop_
_entity.id
_entity.type
_entity.pdbx_description
1 polymer ?
#
loop_
_entity_poly.entity_id
_entity_poly.type
_entity_poly.pdbx_seq_one_letter_code
_entity_poly.pdbx_strand_id
1 'polypeptide(L)' 'MFYRTRIDLAFTTQADALKAREKALAMLPEAVTINPNTPQEERGFITVERCFHDEDPSLDCLVIEHHQTT' A
#
# COMPACT_ATOMS: atom_id res chain seq x y z
N MET A 1 17.71 13.13 -4.16
CA MET A 1 16.99 12.24 -5.09
C MET A 1 16.11 11.34 -4.25
N PHE A 2 14.82 11.26 -4.56
CA PHE A 2 13.87 10.41 -3.85
C PHE A 2 13.67 9.12 -4.63
N TYR A 3 13.45 8.01 -3.92
CA TYR A 3 13.24 6.69 -4.50
C TYR A 3 11.88 6.16 -4.05
N ARG A 4 11.16 5.51 -4.96
CA ARG A 4 9.86 4.89 -4.67
C ARG A 4 9.95 3.38 -4.92
N THR A 5 9.38 2.62 -4.00
CA THR A 5 9.24 1.17 -4.10
C THR A 5 7.75 0.81 -4.13
N ARG A 6 7.34 -0.05 -5.08
CA ARG A 6 6.02 -0.69 -5.10
C ARG A 6 6.24 -2.20 -4.97
N ILE A 7 5.55 -2.82 -4.02
CA ILE A 7 5.63 -4.26 -3.79
C ILE A 7 4.22 -4.81 -4.01
N ASP A 8 4.09 -5.77 -4.92
CA ASP A 8 2.86 -6.48 -5.22
C ASP A 8 3.01 -7.93 -4.73
N LEU A 9 2.13 -8.37 -3.83
CA LEU A 9 2.22 -9.65 -3.15
C LEU A 9 0.84 -10.31 -3.09
N ALA A 10 0.76 -11.56 -3.52
CA ALA A 10 -0.43 -12.40 -3.38
C ALA A 10 -0.25 -13.36 -2.19
N PHE A 11 -1.30 -13.48 -1.36
CA PHE A 11 -1.31 -14.36 -0.19
C PHE A 11 -2.49 -15.32 -0.26
N THR A 12 -2.27 -16.56 0.15
CA THR A 12 -3.35 -17.57 0.25
C THR A 12 -4.18 -17.43 1.51
N THR A 13 -3.74 -16.63 2.49
CA THR A 13 -4.47 -16.37 3.74
C THR A 13 -4.50 -14.88 4.08
N GLN A 14 -5.61 -14.42 4.67
CA GLN A 14 -5.75 -13.04 5.15
C GLN A 14 -4.73 -12.72 6.26
N ALA A 15 -4.41 -13.69 7.12
CA ALA A 15 -3.47 -13.48 8.23
C ALA A 15 -2.05 -13.13 7.75
N ASP A 16 -1.58 -13.73 6.66
CA ASP A 16 -0.24 -13.44 6.14
C ASP A 16 -0.19 -12.11 5.39
N ALA A 17 -1.27 -11.75 4.68
CA ALA A 17 -1.42 -10.40 4.11
C ALA A 17 -1.36 -9.32 5.20
N LEU A 18 -2.01 -9.55 6.34
CA LEU A 18 -1.97 -8.64 7.49
C LEU A 18 -0.58 -8.53 8.12
N LYS A 19 0.17 -9.64 8.28
CA LYS A 19 1.57 -9.59 8.76
C LYS A 19 2.48 -8.79 7.82
N ALA A 20 2.32 -8.95 6.51
CA ALA A 20 3.10 -8.19 5.53
C ALA A 20 2.78 -6.69 5.62
N ARG A 21 1.50 -6.35 5.80
CA ARG A 21 1.06 -4.98 6.04
C ARG A 21 1.66 -4.39 7.32
N GLU A 22 1.64 -5.12 8.44
CA GLU A 22 2.23 -4.64 9.71
C GLU A 22 3.72 -4.31 9.57
N LYS A 23 4.47 -5.17 8.85
CA LYS A 23 5.89 -4.90 8.54
C LYS A 23 6.06 -3.65 7.69
N ALA A 24 5.24 -3.49 6.67
CA ALA A 24 5.27 -2.29 5.84
C ALA A 24 4.92 -1.04 6.67
N LEU A 25 3.93 -1.12 7.58
CA LEU A 25 3.52 0.00 8.43
C LEU A 25 4.65 0.47 9.34
N ALA A 26 5.47 -0.47 9.83
CA ALA A 26 6.66 -0.13 10.62
C ALA A 26 7.69 0.70 9.83
N MET A 27 7.70 0.59 8.50
CA MET A 27 8.61 1.35 7.63
C MET A 27 8.04 2.71 7.20
N LEU A 28 6.72 2.94 7.37
CA LEU A 28 6.08 4.18 6.92
C LEU A 28 6.67 5.46 7.55
N PRO A 29 7.07 5.49 8.82
CA PRO A 29 7.72 6.66 9.43
C PRO A 29 9.07 7.03 8.81
N GLU A 30 9.73 6.10 8.11
CA GLU A 30 11.00 6.34 7.41
C GLU A 30 10.77 6.92 6.01
N ALA A 31 9.54 6.89 5.51
CA ALA A 31 9.19 7.48 4.23
C ALA A 31 9.26 9.01 4.29
N VAL A 32 9.80 9.60 3.23
CA VAL A 32 9.86 11.04 3.02
C VAL A 32 9.02 11.39 1.80
N THR A 33 8.53 12.64 1.75
CA THR A 33 7.65 13.11 0.68
C THR A 33 8.21 12.78 -0.70
N ILE A 34 7.37 12.16 -1.53
CA ILE A 34 7.74 11.68 -2.87
C ILE A 34 7.96 12.86 -3.82
N ASN A 35 7.22 13.96 -3.63
CA ASN A 35 7.40 15.21 -4.34
C ASN A 35 7.70 16.36 -3.35
N PRO A 36 8.97 16.76 -3.18
CA PRO A 36 9.27 17.96 -2.41
C PRO A 36 8.54 19.14 -3.06
N ASN A 37 7.80 19.92 -2.26
CA ASN A 37 7.10 21.17 -2.63
C ASN A 37 5.62 21.08 -3.06
N THR A 38 4.94 19.93 -2.97
CA THR A 38 3.47 19.88 -3.08
C THR A 38 2.81 19.71 -1.70
N PRO A 39 1.98 20.66 -1.23
CA PRO A 39 1.39 20.62 0.11
C PRO A 39 0.27 19.58 0.30
N GLN A 40 -0.07 18.80 -0.73
CA GLN A 40 -1.23 17.91 -0.78
C GLN A 40 -0.87 16.43 -1.03
N GLU A 41 0.41 16.08 -1.11
CA GLU A 41 0.82 14.72 -1.44
C GLU A 41 1.11 13.89 -0.19
N GLU A 42 0.66 12.63 -0.18
CA GLU A 42 0.89 11.67 0.90
C GLU A 42 2.39 11.37 1.04
N ARG A 43 2.94 11.49 2.26
CA ARG A 43 4.36 11.23 2.54
C ARG A 43 4.74 9.76 2.33
N GLY A 44 3.80 8.88 2.61
CA GLY A 44 3.88 7.45 2.42
C GLY A 44 2.52 6.85 2.76
N PHE A 45 2.14 5.80 2.04
CA PHE A 45 0.89 5.11 2.28
C PHE A 45 1.04 3.60 2.12
N ILE A 46 0.18 2.86 2.80
CA ILE A 46 -0.03 1.43 2.61
C ILE A 46 -1.51 1.21 2.37
N THR A 47 -1.80 0.54 1.26
CA THR A 47 -3.16 0.14 0.90
C THR A 47 -3.22 -1.38 0.86
N VAL A 48 -4.28 -1.94 1.44
CA VAL A 48 -4.65 -3.35 1.25
C VAL A 48 -5.87 -3.38 0.35
N GLU A 49 -5.73 -4.11 -0.76
CA GLU A 49 -6.76 -4.26 -1.76
C GLU A 49 -7.13 -5.75 -1.90
N ARG A 50 -8.41 -6.03 -2.15
CA ARG A 50 -8.87 -7.35 -2.55
C ARG A 50 -9.22 -7.30 -4.03
N CYS A 51 -8.39 -7.95 -4.83
CA CYS A 51 -8.59 -8.08 -6.26
C CYS A 51 -9.19 -9.44 -6.59
N PHE A 52 -10.08 -9.48 -7.58
CA PHE A 52 -10.72 -10.70 -8.07
C PHE A 52 -10.21 -11.07 -9.47
N HIS A 53 -8.96 -10.73 -9.80
CA HIS A 53 -8.44 -10.85 -11.18
C HIS A 53 -8.57 -12.25 -11.79
N ASP A 54 -8.55 -13.31 -10.96
CA ASP A 54 -8.69 -14.70 -11.41
C ASP A 54 -10.16 -15.14 -11.56
N GLU A 55 -11.11 -14.44 -10.90
CA GLU A 55 -12.54 -14.77 -10.91
C GLU A 55 -13.30 -13.91 -11.93
N ASP A 56 -13.02 -12.59 -11.93
CA ASP A 56 -13.53 -11.62 -12.88
C ASP A 56 -12.55 -10.45 -13.03
N PRO A 57 -11.74 -10.41 -14.11
CA PRO A 57 -10.77 -9.35 -14.35
C PRO A 57 -11.40 -8.00 -14.70
N SER A 58 -12.73 -7.92 -14.88
CA SER A 58 -13.44 -6.65 -15.07
C SER A 58 -13.83 -5.96 -13.77
N LEU A 59 -13.68 -6.65 -12.63
CA LEU A 59 -13.94 -6.07 -11.31
C LEU A 59 -12.71 -5.31 -10.81
N ASP A 60 -12.93 -4.05 -10.45
CA ASP A 60 -11.93 -3.24 -9.77
C ASP A 60 -11.54 -3.86 -8.42
N CYS A 61 -10.26 -3.75 -8.05
CA CYS A 61 -9.81 -4.13 -6.72
C CYS A 61 -10.54 -3.29 -5.65
N LEU A 62 -11.10 -3.96 -4.65
CA LEU A 62 -11.74 -3.28 -3.53
C LEU A 62 -10.68 -2.85 -2.51
N VAL A 63 -10.57 -1.56 -2.25
CA VAL A 63 -9.76 -1.04 -1.13
C VAL A 63 -10.39 -1.49 0.19
N ILE A 64 -9.72 -2.38 0.91
CA ILE A 64 -10.13 -2.82 2.23
C ILE A 64 -9.70 -1.80 3.27
N GLU A 65 -8.46 -1.31 3.17
CA GLU A 65 -7.87 -0.46 4.17
C GLU A 65 -6.77 0.42 3.55
N HIS A 66 -6.70 1.68 3.97
CA HIS A 66 -5.70 2.64 3.50
C HIS A 66 -5.12 3.39 4.70
N HIS A 67 -3.79 3.43 4.82
CA HIS A 67 -3.06 4.09 5.89
C HIS A 67 -2.04 5.06 5.30
N GLN A 68 -2.03 6.30 5.78
CA GLN A 68 -1.12 7.36 5.34
C GLN A 68 -0.42 8.02 6.54
N THR A 69 0.80 8.52 6.34
CA THR A 69 1.51 9.36 7.33
C THR A 69 1.29 10.84 7.04
N THR A 70 0.95 11.60 8.10
CA THR A 70 0.85 13.07 8.11
C THR A 70 2.19 13.78 8.20
#